data_AF-A0A6G0WBU1-F1
#
_entry.id   AF-A0A6G0WBU1-F1
#
_cell.length_a   1.000
_cell.length_b   1.000
_cell.length_c   1.000
_cell.angle_alpha   90.00
_cell.angle_beta   90.00
_cell.angle_gamma   90.00
#
_symmetry.space_group_name_H-M   'P 1'
#
loop_
_entity.id
_entity.type
_entity.pdbx_description
1 polymer ?
#
loop_
_entity_poly.entity_id
_entity_poly.type
_entity_poly.pdbx_seq_one_letter_code
_entity_poly.pdbx_strand_id
1 'polypeptide(L)'
;MGSNYKAETGATLYPAYGAFDDYHYRTYRKPVLTLEIAGTDFVAPASTIRTRGAEIYKGFSQFAKETITFGSTKSAFLEDATVDSVNVTTDFDHPILD
;
A
#
# COMPACT_ATOMS: atom_id res chain seq x y z
N MET A 1 -5.40 -3.17 -11.32
CA MET A 1 -4.50 -4.28 -11.68
C MET A 1 -5.11 -5.13 -12.80
N GLY A 2 -4.38 -6.12 -13.34
CA GLY A 2 -4.94 -7.09 -14.31
C GLY A 2 -5.75 -8.20 -13.64
N SER A 3 -6.41 -9.08 -14.41
CA SER A 3 -7.23 -10.19 -13.90
C SER A 3 -6.43 -11.35 -13.29
N ASN A 4 -5.12 -11.38 -13.52
CA ASN A 4 -4.23 -12.44 -13.04
C ASN A 4 -3.73 -12.23 -11.60
N TYR A 5 -4.25 -11.23 -10.89
CA TYR A 5 -3.85 -10.91 -9.52
C TYR A 5 -5.01 -11.16 -8.57
N LYS A 6 -4.70 -11.71 -7.40
CA LYS A 6 -5.66 -11.96 -6.32
C LYS A 6 -5.24 -11.15 -5.10
N ALA A 7 -6.19 -10.41 -4.52
CA ALA A 7 -5.95 -9.68 -3.28
C ALA A 7 -6.16 -10.62 -2.10
N GLU A 8 -5.11 -10.83 -1.32
CA GLU A 8 -5.12 -11.69 -0.14
C GLU A 8 -4.00 -11.30 0.83
N THR A 9 -4.02 -11.84 2.05
CA THR A 9 -2.92 -11.66 3.01
C THR A 9 -1.73 -12.54 2.60
N GLY A 10 -0.50 -12.12 2.87
CA GLY A 10 0.70 -12.92 2.56
C GLY A 10 0.65 -14.35 3.14
N ALA A 11 0.10 -14.49 4.35
CA ALA A 11 -0.10 -15.79 5.01
C ALA A 11 -1.02 -16.76 4.23
N THR A 12 -1.81 -16.28 3.27
CA THR A 12 -2.66 -17.12 2.40
C THR A 12 -1.83 -17.90 1.39
N LEU A 13 -0.66 -17.39 0.98
CA LEU A 13 0.25 -18.09 0.07
C LEU A 13 0.96 -19.24 0.80
N TYR A 14 1.58 -18.93 1.94
CA TYR A 14 2.14 -19.87 2.91
C TYR A 14 2.51 -19.12 4.21
N PRO A 15 2.73 -19.80 5.35
CA PRO A 15 3.27 -19.16 6.55
C PRO A 15 4.65 -18.55 6.29
N ALA A 16 4.71 -17.22 6.25
CA ALA A 16 5.93 -16.43 6.16
C ALA A 16 5.94 -15.43 7.33
N TYR A 17 7.08 -15.28 7.99
CA TYR A 17 7.22 -14.41 9.16
C TYR A 17 8.45 -13.52 9.03
N GLY A 18 8.30 -12.26 9.46
CA GLY A 18 9.41 -11.30 9.42
C GLY A 18 9.64 -10.74 8.01
N ALA A 19 8.60 -10.78 7.16
CA ALA A 19 8.63 -10.17 5.85
C ALA A 19 8.64 -8.63 5.97
N PHE A 20 8.95 -7.97 4.86
CA PHE A 20 9.03 -6.50 4.83
C PHE A 20 7.70 -5.84 5.21
N ASP A 21 6.58 -6.37 4.70
CA ASP A 21 5.24 -5.91 5.01
C ASP A 21 4.86 -6.13 6.49
N ASP A 22 5.23 -7.27 7.08
CA ASP A 22 5.07 -7.50 8.53
C ASP A 22 5.76 -6.41 9.36
N TYR A 23 7.04 -6.15 9.06
CA TYR A 23 7.83 -5.14 9.77
C TYR A 23 7.27 -3.74 9.53
N HIS A 24 7.01 -3.37 8.27
CA HIS A 24 6.56 -2.03 7.92
C HIS A 24 5.22 -1.69 8.60
N TYR A 25 4.26 -2.61 8.54
CA TYR A 25 2.97 -2.40 9.18
C TYR A 25 3.11 -2.35 10.71
N ARG A 26 3.89 -3.26 11.31
CA ARG A 26 4.13 -3.29 12.77
C ARG A 26 4.74 -1.99 13.27
N THR A 27 5.75 -1.47 12.57
CA THR A 27 6.53 -0.30 13.00
C THR A 27 5.77 1.00 12.78
N TYR A 28 5.27 1.21 11.56
CA TYR A 28 4.76 2.53 11.14
C TYR A 28 3.23 2.63 11.13
N ARG A 29 2.52 1.50 11.20
CA ARG A 29 1.05 1.44 11.05
C ARG A 29 0.56 2.15 9.78
N LYS A 30 1.32 2.04 8.69
CA LYS A 30 0.99 2.58 7.36
C LYS A 30 0.65 1.43 6.41
N PRO A 31 -0.17 1.68 5.36
CA PRO A 31 -0.56 0.62 4.45
C PRO A 31 0.68 0.15 3.68
N VAL A 32 0.77 -1.16 3.46
CA VAL A 32 1.88 -1.81 2.75
C VAL A 32 1.33 -2.93 1.87
N LEU A 33 2.02 -3.20 0.77
CA LEU A 33 1.63 -4.18 -0.24
C LEU A 33 2.87 -4.94 -0.70
N THR A 34 2.76 -6.26 -0.75
CA THR A 34 3.66 -7.15 -1.49
C THR A 34 3.00 -7.52 -2.82
N LEU A 35 3.74 -7.40 -3.93
CA LEU A 35 3.23 -7.70 -5.28
C LEU A 35 3.96 -8.90 -5.88
N GLU A 36 3.23 -9.99 -6.09
CA GLU A 36 3.68 -11.11 -6.92
C GLU A 36 3.30 -10.86 -8.38
N ILE A 37 4.29 -10.65 -9.25
CA ILE A 37 4.06 -10.30 -10.66
C ILE A 37 3.56 -11.52 -11.43
N ALA A 38 2.50 -11.34 -12.22
CA ALA A 38 1.91 -12.44 -12.99
C ALA A 38 2.94 -13.15 -13.89
N GLY A 39 3.11 -14.45 -13.66
CA GLY A 39 4.07 -15.32 -14.32
C GLY A 39 4.06 -16.70 -13.65
N THR A 40 4.82 -17.64 -14.20
CA THR A 40 4.95 -19.00 -13.64
C THR A 40 6.38 -19.33 -13.21
N ASP A 41 7.33 -18.44 -13.50
CA ASP A 41 8.75 -18.61 -13.26
C ASP A 41 9.42 -17.23 -13.18
N PHE A 42 10.63 -17.18 -12.64
CA PHE A 42 11.50 -16.00 -12.63
C PHE A 42 12.00 -15.64 -14.03
N VAL A 43 12.06 -16.62 -14.96
CA VAL A 43 12.38 -16.37 -16.37
C VAL A 43 11.10 -16.09 -17.16
N ALA A 44 10.75 -14.80 -17.29
CA ALA A 44 9.59 -14.36 -18.06
C ALA A 44 9.98 -13.93 -19.49
N PRO A 45 9.12 -14.18 -20.51
CA PRO A 45 9.37 -13.68 -21.86
C PRO A 45 9.40 -12.14 -21.88
N ALA A 46 10.40 -11.56 -22.55
CA ALA A 46 10.57 -10.12 -22.64
C ALA A 46 9.34 -9.40 -23.24
N SER A 47 8.59 -10.08 -24.10
CA SER A 47 7.33 -9.57 -24.68
C SER A 47 6.26 -9.25 -23.63
N THR A 48 6.34 -9.84 -22.43
CA THR A 48 5.35 -9.62 -21.36
C THR A 48 5.63 -8.36 -20.54
N ILE A 49 6.85 -7.80 -20.58
CA ILE A 49 7.32 -6.73 -19.71
C ILE A 49 6.38 -5.52 -19.75
N ARG A 50 6.02 -5.05 -20.94
CA ARG A 50 5.15 -3.87 -21.11
C ARG A 50 3.75 -4.12 -20.55
N THR A 51 3.20 -5.31 -20.77
CA THR A 51 1.88 -5.67 -20.25
C THR A 51 1.88 -5.75 -18.73
N ARG A 52 2.87 -6.45 -18.13
CA ARG A 52 2.97 -6.55 -16.67
C ARG A 52 3.21 -5.18 -16.03
N GLY A 53 4.10 -4.37 -16.60
CA GLY A 53 4.35 -3.00 -16.11
C GLY A 53 3.09 -2.12 -16.11
N ALA A 54 2.25 -2.22 -17.14
CA ALA A 54 0.99 -1.47 -17.20
C ALA A 54 -0.03 -1.92 -16.14
N GLU A 55 -0.07 -3.22 -15.80
CA GLU A 55 -0.93 -3.74 -14.75
C GLU A 55 -0.53 -3.24 -13.36
N ILE A 56 0.78 -3.26 -13.08
CA ILE A 56 1.33 -2.78 -11.80
C ILE A 56 1.19 -1.27 -11.68
N TYR A 57 1.45 -0.52 -12.76
CA TYR A 57 1.24 0.92 -12.78
C TYR A 57 -0.20 1.30 -12.36
N LYS A 58 -1.20 0.58 -12.87
CA LYS A 58 -2.60 0.78 -12.46
C LYS A 58 -2.82 0.44 -10.98
N GLY A 59 -2.20 -0.62 -10.47
CA GLY A 59 -2.25 -1.00 -9.06
C GLY A 59 -1.67 0.07 -8.15
N PHE A 60 -0.44 0.51 -8.41
CA PHE A 60 0.23 1.58 -7.65
C PHE A 60 -0.50 2.91 -7.71
N SER A 61 -1.02 3.28 -8.89
CA SER A 61 -1.80 4.50 -9.03
C SER A 61 -3.07 4.50 -8.18
N GLN A 62 -3.68 3.33 -7.98
CA GLN A 62 -4.85 3.19 -7.11
C GLN A 62 -4.45 3.14 -5.64
N PHE A 63 -3.42 2.35 -5.30
CA PHE A 63 -2.89 2.27 -3.94
C PHE A 63 -2.50 3.63 -3.37
N ALA A 64 -1.84 4.48 -4.17
CA ALA A 64 -1.49 5.84 -3.77
C ALA A 64 -2.71 6.70 -3.41
N LYS A 65 -3.83 6.56 -4.13
CA LYS A 65 -5.08 7.28 -3.84
C LYS A 65 -5.70 6.80 -2.53
N GLU A 66 -5.74 5.49 -2.32
CA GLU A 66 -6.35 4.89 -1.13
C GLU A 66 -5.53 5.13 0.14
N THR A 67 -4.21 5.23 0.00
CA THR A 67 -3.28 5.51 1.11
C THR A 67 -3.64 6.82 1.84
N ILE A 68 -4.18 7.82 1.14
CA ILE A 68 -4.60 9.10 1.72
C ILE A 68 -5.76 8.91 2.72
N THR A 69 -6.60 7.91 2.50
CA THR A 69 -7.76 7.60 3.34
C THR A 69 -7.47 6.54 4.41
N PHE A 70 -6.27 5.95 4.39
CA PHE A 70 -5.91 4.87 5.28
C PHE A 70 -5.74 5.38 6.72
N GLY A 71 -6.51 4.81 7.65
CA GLY A 71 -6.49 5.20 9.06
C GLY A 71 -7.23 6.50 9.37
N SER A 72 -7.72 7.22 8.35
CA SER A 72 -8.72 8.27 8.56
C SER A 72 -10.01 7.59 8.97
N THR A 73 -10.47 7.82 10.21
CA THR A 73 -11.90 7.67 10.48
C THR A 73 -12.60 8.53 9.44
N LYS A 74 -13.61 7.97 8.77
CA LYS A 74 -14.60 8.78 8.04
C LYS A 74 -15.39 9.54 9.11
N SER A 75 -14.73 10.47 9.81
CA SER A 75 -15.40 11.46 10.64
C SER A 75 -16.24 12.21 9.64
N ALA A 76 -17.55 12.09 9.84
CA ALA A 76 -18.56 12.60 8.96
C ALA A 76 -18.13 13.95 8.39
N PHE A 77 -18.22 14.09 7.07
CA PHE A 77 -18.42 15.40 6.47
C PHE A 77 -19.75 15.93 7.01
N LEU A 78 -19.76 16.37 8.26
CA LEU A 78 -20.65 17.41 8.72
C LEU A 78 -20.03 18.67 8.14
N GLU A 79 -20.57 19.10 7.02
CA GLU A 79 -20.55 20.51 6.66
C GLU A 79 -21.21 21.28 7.82
N ASP A 80 -20.41 21.71 8.79
CA ASP A 80 -20.66 22.98 9.45
C ASP A 80 -19.43 23.85 9.20
N ALA A 81 -19.60 24.72 8.23
CA ALA A 81 -18.62 25.69 7.83
C ALA A 81 -18.52 26.78 8.90
N THR A 82 -17.68 26.61 9.91
CA THR A 82 -17.02 27.74 10.59
C THR A 82 -15.69 27.32 11.21
N VAL A 83 -14.61 27.85 10.64
CA VAL A 83 -13.35 28.28 11.29
C VAL A 83 -13.00 27.59 12.62
N ASP A 84 -11.99 26.71 12.61
CA ASP A 84 -10.91 26.89 13.57
C ASP A 84 -9.58 26.30 13.09
N SER A 85 -8.51 27.04 13.36
CA SER A 85 -7.13 26.78 12.96
C SER A 85 -6.61 25.42 13.45
N VAL A 86 -6.33 24.49 12.53
CA VAL A 86 -5.73 23.19 12.86
C VAL A 86 -4.22 23.34 12.92
N ASN A 87 -3.67 23.21 14.13
CA ASN A 87 -2.26 22.96 14.38
C ASN A 87 -1.80 21.73 13.59
N VAL A 88 -0.92 21.95 12.62
CA VAL A 88 -0.18 20.89 11.94
C VAL A 88 0.86 20.36 12.93
N THR A 89 0.47 19.39 13.75
CA THR A 89 1.42 18.48 14.39
C THR A 89 1.95 17.56 13.30
N THR A 90 3.23 17.71 12.98
CA THR A 90 3.93 16.83 12.06
C THR A 90 4.35 15.60 12.85
N ASP A 91 3.63 14.50 12.62
CA ASP A 91 3.92 13.17 13.20
C ASP A 91 5.16 12.53 12.52
N PHE A 92 6.24 13.31 12.40
CA PHE A 92 7.56 12.90 11.90
C PHE A 92 8.57 12.67 13.04
N ASP A 93 8.13 12.59 14.29
CA ASP A 93 8.97 12.22 15.42
C ASP A 93 9.05 10.70 15.57
N HIS A 94 9.67 10.04 14.59
CA HIS A 94 10.35 8.78 14.87
C HIS A 94 11.85 9.07 14.97
N PRO A 95 12.51 8.76 16.10
CA PRO A 95 13.94 8.99 16.23
C PRO A 95 14.69 8.18 15.17
N ILE A 96 15.46 8.87 14.35
CA ILE A 96 16.51 8.27 13.52
C ILE A 96 17.52 7.73 14.53
N LEU A 97 17.59 6.40 14.66
CA LEU A 97 18.62 5.74 15.43
C LEU A 97 19.96 5.96 14.71
N ASP A 98 20.89 6.54 15.44
CA ASP A 98 22.29 6.79 15.14
C ASP A 98 23.12 5.50 14.94
#